data_AF-A0A2A2GZ01-F1
#
_entry.id   AF-A0A2A2GZ01-F1
#
_cell.length_a   1.000
_cell.length_b   1.000
_cell.length_c   1.000
_cell.angle_alpha   90.00
_cell.angle_beta   90.00
_cell.angle_gamma   90.00
#
_symmetry.space_group_name_H-M   'P 1'
#
loop_
_entity.id
_entity.type
_entity.pdbx_description
1 polymer ?
#
loop_
_entity_poly.entity_id
_entity_poly.type
_entity_poly.pdbx_seq_one_letter_code
_entity_poly.pdbx_strand_id
1 'polypeptide(L)'
;MRAVKSLELTKAQYDWVNSWLELWGAWVCSGELDKWQFNIIWRFMQKAKGEVIPSRPMCNDDEGLLISQVVDAVMRIDEKAYQILLSYYVYGKSKLSIANYYHNIAKPRRMMTRAGGRWKKPSRITCRREIDDILNASVYLIHNRLITVMKNPNTVDKMTNST
;
A
#
# COMPACT_ATOMS: atom_id res chain seq x y z
N MET A 1 19.01 -24.44 14.32
CA MET A 1 18.10 -23.71 13.43
C MET A 1 17.47 -22.58 14.22
N ARG A 2 17.77 -21.31 13.90
CA ARG A 2 17.00 -20.19 14.46
C ARG A 2 15.58 -20.36 13.95
N ALA A 3 14.61 -20.51 14.85
CA ALA A 3 13.20 -20.48 14.48
C ALA A 3 12.98 -19.21 13.66
N VAL A 4 12.60 -19.38 12.38
CA VAL A 4 12.10 -18.28 11.57
C VAL A 4 10.80 -17.88 12.25
N LYS A 5 10.87 -16.96 13.20
CA LYS A 5 9.70 -16.28 13.74
C LYS A 5 8.97 -15.78 12.50
N SER A 6 7.74 -16.23 12.28
CA SER A 6 6.90 -15.68 11.21
C SER A 6 7.04 -14.16 11.27
N LEU A 7 7.33 -13.54 10.14
CA LEU A 7 7.55 -12.10 10.02
C LEU A 7 6.20 -11.39 10.22
N GLU A 8 5.72 -11.40 11.45
CA GLU A 8 4.43 -10.90 11.86
C GLU A 8 4.63 -9.78 12.86
N LEU A 9 3.98 -8.65 12.59
CA LEU A 9 3.91 -7.51 13.50
C LEU A 9 3.08 -7.89 14.72
N THR A 10 3.41 -7.34 15.88
CA THR A 10 2.47 -7.35 17.00
C THR A 10 1.25 -6.50 16.63
N LYS A 11 0.09 -6.77 17.23
CA LYS A 11 -1.13 -6.00 16.96
C LYS A 11 -0.91 -4.48 17.15
N ALA A 12 -0.22 -4.07 18.21
CA ALA A 12 0.09 -2.67 18.47
C ALA A 12 0.98 -2.05 17.38
N GLN A 13 1.96 -2.80 16.88
CA GLN A 13 2.82 -2.34 15.77
C GLN A 13 2.02 -2.21 14.46
N TYR A 14 1.16 -3.18 14.18
CA TYR A 14 0.29 -3.15 13.00
C TYR A 14 -0.66 -1.94 13.07
N ASP A 15 -1.35 -1.75 14.20
CA ASP A 15 -2.31 -0.66 14.38
C ASP A 15 -1.64 0.71 14.23
N TRP A 16 -0.40 0.85 14.73
CA TRP A 16 0.40 2.07 14.58
C TRP A 16 0.72 2.38 13.11
N VAL A 17 1.24 1.42 12.34
CA VAL A 17 1.55 1.65 10.91
C VAL A 17 0.29 1.80 10.08
N ASN A 18 -0.74 1.02 10.38
CA ASN A 18 -2.01 1.10 9.68
C ASN A 18 -2.63 2.50 9.84
N SER A 19 -2.57 3.08 11.04
CA SER A 19 -3.02 4.46 11.27
C SER A 19 -2.26 5.47 10.40
N TRP A 20 -0.93 5.38 10.33
CA TRP A 20 -0.12 6.25 9.47
C TRP A 20 -0.41 6.05 7.99
N LEU A 21 -0.55 4.81 7.52
CA LEU A 21 -0.86 4.51 6.12
C LEU A 21 -2.28 4.91 5.72
N GLU A 22 -3.24 4.91 6.65
CA GLU A 22 -4.58 5.45 6.40
C GLU A 22 -4.57 6.97 6.25
N LEU A 23 -3.83 7.68 7.11
CA LEU A 23 -3.66 9.15 7.02
C LEU A 23 -2.92 9.53 5.73
N TRP A 24 -1.82 8.83 5.43
CA TRP A 24 -1.05 9.02 4.21
C TRP A 24 -1.88 8.69 2.98
N GLY A 25 -2.64 7.58 2.99
CA GLY A 25 -3.49 7.19 1.88
C GLY A 25 -4.56 8.24 1.57
N ALA A 26 -5.15 8.84 2.61
CA ALA A 26 -6.08 9.95 2.47
C ALA A 26 -5.40 11.21 1.89
N TRP A 27 -4.19 11.53 2.35
CA TRP A 27 -3.39 12.65 1.85
C TRP A 27 -2.97 12.47 0.37
N VAL A 28 -2.52 11.27 -0.04
CA VAL A 28 -2.23 10.97 -1.45
C VAL A 28 -3.50 11.05 -2.29
N CYS A 29 -4.62 10.51 -1.80
CA CYS A 29 -5.90 10.55 -2.50
C CYS A 29 -6.46 11.98 -2.65
N SER A 30 -6.15 12.88 -1.71
CA SER A 30 -6.55 14.29 -1.78
C SER A 30 -5.81 15.05 -2.89
N GLY A 31 -4.68 14.51 -3.37
CA GLY A 31 -3.93 14.99 -4.51
C GLY A 31 -2.97 16.14 -4.20
N GLU A 32 -2.45 16.28 -2.98
CA GLU A 32 -1.46 17.34 -2.65
C GLU A 32 -0.21 17.27 -3.55
N LEU A 33 0.22 16.07 -3.96
CA LEU A 33 1.43 15.87 -4.78
C LEU A 33 1.26 16.27 -6.26
N ASP A 34 0.04 16.20 -6.84
CA ASP A 34 -0.22 16.50 -8.26
C ASP A 34 -0.83 17.90 -8.52
N LYS A 35 -1.13 18.67 -7.46
CA LYS A 35 -1.84 19.97 -7.59
C LYS A 35 -1.01 21.11 -8.18
N TRP A 36 0.29 20.92 -8.44
CA TRP A 36 1.04 21.87 -9.27
C TRP A 36 0.74 21.72 -10.78
N GLN A 37 0.02 20.68 -11.22
CA GLN A 37 -0.37 20.48 -12.63
C GLN A 37 -1.88 20.59 -12.93
N PHE A 38 -2.76 20.75 -11.93
CA PHE A 38 -4.21 20.88 -12.16
C PHE A 38 -4.69 22.34 -12.19
N ASN A 39 -4.86 22.83 -13.42
CA ASN A 39 -5.50 24.07 -13.83
C ASN A 39 -6.91 24.24 -13.19
N ILE A 40 -7.31 25.49 -12.88
CA ILE A 40 -8.56 25.95 -12.22
C ILE A 40 -9.84 25.19 -12.62
N ILE A 41 -9.90 24.69 -13.85
CA ILE A 41 -11.00 23.93 -14.43
C ILE A 41 -11.25 22.61 -13.67
N TRP A 42 -10.21 21.92 -13.18
CA TRP A 42 -10.38 20.65 -12.43
C TRP A 42 -11.08 20.87 -11.08
N ARG A 43 -10.71 21.93 -10.36
CA ARG A 43 -11.37 22.32 -9.10
C ARG A 43 -12.84 22.69 -9.33
N PHE A 44 -13.14 23.38 -10.43
CA PHE A 44 -14.51 23.67 -10.86
C PHE A 44 -15.28 22.40 -11.24
N MET A 45 -14.67 21.46 -11.98
CA MET A 45 -15.29 20.18 -12.34
C MET A 45 -15.59 19.32 -11.11
N GLN A 46 -14.71 19.26 -10.10
CA GLN A 46 -14.98 18.53 -8.86
C GLN A 46 -16.09 19.18 -8.04
N LYS A 47 -16.11 20.52 -7.96
CA LYS A 47 -17.21 21.27 -7.31
C LYS A 47 -18.55 21.08 -8.03
N ALA A 48 -18.54 20.98 -9.36
CA ALA A 48 -19.73 20.76 -10.18
C ALA A 48 -20.21 19.30 -10.17
N LYS A 49 -19.32 18.32 -9.99
CA LYS A 49 -19.66 16.89 -9.87
C LYS A 49 -20.28 16.51 -8.52
N GLY A 50 -20.23 17.40 -7.52
CA GLY A 50 -20.76 17.11 -6.18
C GLY A 50 -20.02 15.97 -5.47
N GLU A 51 -18.84 15.59 -5.94
CA GLU A 51 -18.00 14.58 -5.29
C GLU A 51 -17.44 15.19 -4.00
N VAL A 52 -18.10 14.88 -2.89
CA VAL A 52 -17.55 15.09 -1.55
C VAL A 52 -16.29 14.24 -1.47
N ILE A 53 -15.12 14.88 -1.60
CA ILE A 53 -13.85 14.25 -1.26
C ILE A 53 -14.02 13.74 0.17
N PRO A 54 -13.91 12.43 0.43
CA PRO A 54 -14.28 11.90 1.72
C PRO A 54 -13.42 12.53 2.82
N SER A 55 -14.10 12.98 3.87
CA SER A 55 -13.61 13.56 5.13
C SER A 55 -12.79 12.55 5.96
N ARG A 56 -11.81 11.87 5.36
CA ARG A 56 -10.83 11.10 6.11
C ARG A 56 -9.81 12.07 6.70
N PRO A 57 -9.41 11.92 7.97
CA PRO A 57 -8.31 12.71 8.51
C PRO A 57 -7.06 12.44 7.66
N MET A 58 -6.31 13.49 7.37
CA MET A 58 -5.08 13.45 6.58
C MET A 58 -3.89 13.75 7.49
N CYS A 59 -2.71 13.26 7.13
CA CYS A 59 -1.46 13.70 7.75
C CYS A 59 -1.07 15.10 7.25
N ASN A 60 -0.09 15.72 7.93
CA ASN A 60 0.52 16.97 7.45
C ASN A 60 1.35 16.71 6.16
N ASP A 61 1.65 17.75 5.39
CA ASP A 61 2.36 17.63 4.11
C ASP A 61 3.78 17.07 4.27
N ASP A 62 4.53 17.51 5.29
CA ASP A 62 5.87 17.00 5.59
C ASP A 62 5.85 15.51 5.94
N GLU A 63 4.86 15.09 6.74
CA GLU A 63 4.66 13.69 7.13
C GLU A 63 4.22 12.85 5.92
N GLY A 64 3.34 13.41 5.08
CA GLY A 64 2.88 12.78 3.85
C GLY A 64 4.03 12.54 2.87
N LEU A 65 4.91 13.53 2.70
CA LEU A 65 6.10 13.42 1.85
C LEU A 65 7.10 12.41 2.42
N LEU A 66 7.36 12.45 3.73
CA LEU A 66 8.24 11.50 4.42
C LEU A 66 7.79 10.06 4.23
N ILE A 67 6.50 9.79 4.48
CA ILE A 67 5.92 8.46 4.33
C ILE A 67 5.96 8.03 2.86
N SER A 68 5.68 8.94 1.92
CA SER A 68 5.77 8.64 0.49
C SER A 68 7.18 8.19 0.07
N GLN A 69 8.22 8.87 0.54
CA GLN A 69 9.61 8.48 0.26
C GLN A 69 9.96 7.11 0.85
N VAL A 70 9.49 6.82 2.06
CA VAL A 70 9.69 5.51 2.70
C VAL A 70 8.97 4.41 1.93
N VAL A 71 7.70 4.62 1.58
CA VAL A 71 6.91 3.63 0.84
C VAL A 71 7.51 3.38 -0.54
N ASP A 72 7.90 4.44 -1.26
CA ASP A 72 8.55 4.31 -2.58
C ASP A 72 9.87 3.54 -2.47
N ALA A 73 10.75 3.91 -1.53
CA ALA A 73 12.04 3.24 -1.34
C ALA A 73 11.91 1.74 -1.00
N VAL A 74 10.85 1.35 -0.28
CA VAL A 74 10.60 -0.05 0.10
C VAL A 74 9.91 -0.82 -1.02
N MET A 75 8.90 -0.22 -1.66
CA MET A 75 8.00 -0.91 -2.58
C MET A 75 8.44 -0.86 -4.05
N ARG A 76 9.44 -0.04 -4.41
CA ARG A 76 9.98 0.06 -5.78
C ARG A 76 10.43 -1.29 -6.38
N ILE A 77 10.73 -2.27 -5.53
CA ILE A 77 11.17 -3.62 -5.95
C ILE A 77 9.98 -4.44 -6.49
N ASP A 78 8.77 -4.28 -5.96
CA ASP A 78 7.58 -5.07 -6.33
C ASP A 78 6.42 -4.15 -6.71
N GLU A 79 6.31 -3.87 -8.01
CA GLU A 79 5.25 -3.05 -8.60
C GLU A 79 3.85 -3.60 -8.29
N LYS A 80 3.68 -4.91 -8.27
CA LYS A 80 2.38 -5.53 -8.03
C LYS A 80 1.95 -5.33 -6.58
N ALA A 81 2.86 -5.55 -5.64
CA ALA A 81 2.58 -5.28 -4.23
C ALA A 81 2.30 -3.80 -3.99
N TYR A 82 3.03 -2.91 -4.68
CA TYR A 82 2.80 -1.46 -4.63
C TYR A 82 1.40 -1.08 -5.12
N GLN A 83 0.96 -1.60 -6.27
CA GLN A 83 -0.40 -1.36 -6.79
C GLN A 83 -1.49 -1.86 -5.84
N ILE A 84 -1.29 -3.02 -5.20
CA ILE A 84 -2.22 -3.57 -4.20
C ILE A 84 -2.29 -2.66 -2.97
N LEU A 85 -1.14 -2.15 -2.50
CA LEU A 85 -1.06 -1.23 -1.37
C LEU A 85 -1.82 0.08 -1.66
N LEU A 86 -1.58 0.69 -2.83
CA LEU A 86 -2.30 1.89 -3.27
C LEU A 86 -3.80 1.64 -3.41
N SER A 87 -4.19 0.52 -4.00
CA SER A 87 -5.60 0.10 -4.10
C SER A 87 -6.30 0.05 -2.75
N TYR A 88 -5.60 -0.41 -1.72
CA TYR A 88 -6.15 -0.56 -0.37
C TYR A 88 -6.17 0.77 0.40
N TYR A 89 -5.01 1.44 0.55
CA TYR A 89 -4.88 2.62 1.41
C TYR A 89 -5.32 3.93 0.73
N VAL A 90 -4.94 4.14 -0.54
CA VAL A 90 -5.24 5.39 -1.27
C VAL A 90 -6.67 5.35 -1.81
N TYR A 91 -6.98 4.34 -2.64
CA TYR A 91 -8.29 4.24 -3.28
C TYR A 91 -9.39 3.66 -2.36
N GLY A 92 -9.03 3.20 -1.16
CA GLY A 92 -9.97 2.69 -0.17
C GLY A 92 -10.72 1.42 -0.59
N LYS A 93 -10.18 0.62 -1.53
CA LYS A 93 -10.85 -0.60 -1.98
C LYS A 93 -10.75 -1.68 -0.90
N SER A 94 -11.84 -2.41 -0.69
CA SER A 94 -11.82 -3.55 0.22
C SER A 94 -10.92 -4.67 -0.33
N LYS A 95 -10.29 -5.45 0.56
CA LYS A 95 -9.47 -6.61 0.18
C LYS A 95 -10.23 -7.59 -0.71
N LEU A 96 -11.54 -7.74 -0.49
CA LEU A 96 -12.41 -8.57 -1.32
C LEU A 96 -12.56 -8.02 -2.75
N SER A 97 -12.73 -6.71 -2.91
CA SER A 97 -12.82 -6.07 -4.23
C SER A 97 -11.52 -6.26 -5.01
N ILE A 98 -10.38 -6.04 -4.35
CA ILE A 98 -9.05 -6.25 -4.92
C ILE A 98 -8.86 -7.74 -5.30
N ALA A 99 -9.28 -8.67 -4.44
CA ALA A 99 -9.18 -10.11 -4.70
C ALA A 99 -10.04 -10.58 -5.87
N ASN A 100 -11.24 -10.03 -6.02
CA ASN A 100 -12.09 -10.32 -7.16
C ASN A 100 -11.47 -9.82 -8.46
N TYR A 101 -10.94 -8.59 -8.47
CA TYR A 101 -10.22 -8.05 -9.61
C TYR A 101 -8.98 -8.91 -9.95
N TYR A 102 -8.16 -9.21 -8.94
CA TYR A 102 -6.95 -10.03 -9.07
C TYR A 102 -7.27 -11.44 -9.59
N HIS A 103 -8.33 -12.07 -9.11
CA HIS A 103 -8.79 -13.35 -9.62
C HIS A 103 -9.27 -13.24 -11.06
N ASN A 104 -9.98 -12.19 -11.46
CA ASN A 104 -10.47 -12.05 -12.84
C ASN A 104 -9.31 -12.03 -13.84
N ILE A 105 -8.25 -11.27 -13.56
CA ILE A 105 -7.06 -11.15 -14.41
C ILE A 105 -6.05 -12.31 -14.26
N ALA A 106 -6.21 -13.17 -13.26
CA ALA A 106 -5.23 -14.23 -12.96
C ALA A 106 -5.10 -15.24 -14.10
N LYS A 107 -3.85 -15.47 -14.54
CA LYS A 107 -3.50 -16.50 -15.51
C LYS A 107 -3.43 -17.89 -14.84
N PRO A 108 -3.73 -18.97 -15.56
CA PRO A 108 -3.51 -20.33 -15.06
C PRO A 108 -2.03 -20.54 -14.69
N ARG A 109 -1.79 -21.16 -13.53
CA ARG A 109 -0.44 -21.50 -13.06
C ARG A 109 -0.37 -22.97 -12.63
N ARG A 110 0.85 -23.52 -12.59
CA ARG A 110 1.07 -24.88 -12.10
C ARG A 110 0.86 -24.91 -10.60
N MET A 111 -0.18 -25.59 -10.15
CA MET A 111 -0.52 -25.77 -8.73
C MET A 111 -0.34 -27.24 -8.35
N MET A 112 0.39 -27.50 -7.27
CA MET A 112 0.58 -28.86 -6.76
C MET A 112 -0.70 -29.33 -6.08
N THR A 113 -1.28 -30.41 -6.62
CA THR A 113 -2.44 -31.08 -6.03
C THR A 113 -2.03 -32.47 -5.55
N ARG A 114 -2.92 -33.16 -4.81
CA ARG A 114 -2.67 -34.52 -4.32
C ARG A 114 -2.30 -35.51 -5.44
N ALA A 115 -2.86 -35.33 -6.63
CA ALA A 115 -2.58 -36.16 -7.82
C ALA A 115 -1.43 -35.62 -8.69
N GLY A 116 -0.59 -34.73 -8.15
CA GLY A 116 0.49 -34.07 -8.89
C GLY A 116 0.15 -32.64 -9.35
N GLY A 117 1.11 -32.00 -10.01
CA GLY A 117 0.99 -30.62 -10.45
C GLY A 117 0.05 -30.46 -11.65
N ARG A 118 -0.99 -29.65 -11.51
CA ARG A 118 -1.95 -29.34 -12.59
C ARG A 118 -1.94 -27.85 -12.92
N TRP A 119 -2.15 -27.52 -14.19
CA TRP A 119 -2.35 -26.13 -14.62
C TRP A 119 -3.79 -25.72 -14.34
N LYS A 120 -3.96 -24.75 -13.45
CA LYS A 120 -5.28 -24.26 -13.05
C LYS A 120 -5.23 -22.78 -12.71
N LYS A 121 -6.34 -22.08 -12.95
CA LYS A 121 -6.55 -20.73 -12.43
C LYS A 121 -6.69 -20.78 -10.90
N PRO A 122 -6.00 -19.92 -10.13
CA PRO A 122 -6.15 -19.90 -8.68
C PRO A 122 -7.60 -19.63 -8.29
N SER A 123 -8.05 -20.23 -7.19
CA SER A 123 -9.39 -20.00 -6.66
C SER A 123 -9.51 -18.58 -6.08
N ARG A 124 -10.73 -18.05 -5.93
CA ARG A 124 -10.97 -16.76 -5.26
C ARG A 124 -10.40 -16.73 -3.83
N ILE A 125 -10.52 -17.83 -3.11
CA ILE A 125 -9.98 -17.96 -1.74
C ILE A 125 -8.45 -17.87 -1.76
N THR A 126 -7.81 -18.53 -2.74
CA THR A 126 -6.36 -18.44 -2.92
C THR A 126 -5.93 -17.00 -3.18
N CYS A 127 -6.59 -16.31 -4.12
CA CYS A 127 -6.28 -14.90 -4.42
C CYS A 127 -6.46 -13.99 -3.20
N ARG A 128 -7.50 -14.22 -2.38
CA ARG A 128 -7.73 -13.45 -1.15
C ARG A 128 -6.60 -13.62 -0.15
N ARG A 129 -6.18 -14.88 0.10
CA ARG A 129 -5.05 -15.17 0.98
C ARG A 129 -3.77 -14.51 0.48
N GLU A 130 -3.50 -14.60 -0.81
CA GLU A 130 -2.32 -13.95 -1.40
C GLU A 130 -2.32 -12.43 -1.22
N ILE A 131 -3.48 -11.78 -1.33
CA ILE A 131 -3.58 -10.33 -1.07
C ILE A 131 -3.37 -10.02 0.40
N ASP A 132 -3.93 -10.82 1.32
CA ASP A 132 -3.69 -10.67 2.75
C ASP A 132 -2.19 -10.83 3.06
N ASP A 133 -1.54 -11.85 2.50
CA ASP A 133 -0.11 -12.13 2.68
C ASP A 133 0.76 -10.98 2.12
N ILE A 134 0.44 -10.48 0.92
CA ILE A 134 1.15 -9.35 0.29
C ILE A 134 1.00 -8.09 1.13
N LEU A 135 -0.21 -7.77 1.59
CA LEU A 135 -0.44 -6.58 2.42
C LEU A 135 0.29 -6.69 3.76
N ASN A 136 0.22 -7.85 4.43
CA ASN A 136 0.91 -8.06 5.69
C ASN A 136 2.44 -7.95 5.54
N ALA A 137 3.00 -8.53 4.48
CA ALA A 137 4.42 -8.42 4.16
C ALA A 137 4.84 -6.97 3.84
N SER A 138 4.01 -6.25 3.06
CA SER A 138 4.27 -4.84 2.71
C SER A 138 4.28 -3.96 3.95
N VAL A 139 3.27 -4.10 4.83
CA VAL A 139 3.18 -3.36 6.09
C VAL A 139 4.35 -3.68 7.02
N TYR A 140 4.79 -4.94 7.07
CA TYR A 140 5.98 -5.34 7.83
C TYR A 140 7.27 -4.63 7.35
N LEU A 141 7.49 -4.56 6.04
CA LEU A 141 8.66 -3.89 5.49
C LEU A 141 8.61 -2.37 5.72
N ILE A 142 7.43 -1.76 5.52
CA ILE A 142 7.22 -0.33 5.74
C ILE A 142 7.42 0.02 7.22
N HIS A 143 6.85 -0.76 8.15
CA HIS A 143 7.01 -0.56 9.59
C HIS A 143 8.48 -0.38 10.00
N ASN A 144 9.32 -1.33 9.58
CA ASN A 144 10.72 -1.39 10.00
C ASN A 144 11.49 -0.16 9.52
N ARG A 145 11.19 0.30 8.30
CA ARG A 145 11.81 1.51 7.75
C ARG A 145 11.24 2.78 8.39
N LEU A 146 9.92 2.86 8.54
CA LEU A 146 9.23 4.04 9.05
C LEU A 146 9.64 4.37 10.49
N ILE A 147 9.75 3.39 11.37
CA ILE A 147 10.23 3.60 12.75
C ILE A 147 11.63 4.20 12.75
N THR A 148 12.51 3.73 11.86
CA THR A 148 13.89 4.20 11.78
C THR A 148 13.95 5.66 11.35
N VAL A 149 13.12 6.04 10.39
CA VAL A 149 13.02 7.41 9.87
C VAL A 149 12.40 8.35 10.89
N MET A 150 11.28 7.96 11.51
CA MET A 150 10.60 8.80 12.49
C MET A 150 11.41 9.03 13.77
N LYS A 151 12.27 8.09 14.16
CA LYS A 151 13.19 8.27 15.31
C LYS A 151 14.37 9.18 15.00
N ASN A 152 14.78 9.28 13.74
CA ASN A 152 15.95 10.04 13.31
C ASN A 152 15.63 10.89 12.06
N PRO A 153 15.03 12.08 12.23
CA PRO A 153 14.61 12.93 11.11
C PRO A 153 15.75 13.26 10.13
N ASN A 154 16.98 13.41 10.63
CA ASN A 154 18.18 13.71 9.84
C ASN A 154 18.65 12.56 8.91
N THR A 155 17.96 11.41 8.91
CA THR A 155 18.33 10.25 8.08
C THR A 155 17.80 10.37 6.65
N VAL A 156 16.73 11.16 6.45
CA VAL A 156 16.06 11.33 5.15
C VAL A 156 17.01 11.91 4.11
N ASP A 157 17.84 12.88 4.50
CA ASP A 157 18.84 13.53 3.63
C ASP A 157 19.92 12.58 3.11
N LYS A 158 20.17 11.46 3.80
CA LYS A 158 21.14 10.45 3.33
C LYS A 158 20.53 9.49 2.30
N MET A 159 19.21 9.36 2.28
CA MET A 159 18.50 8.43 1.40
C MET A 159 18.39 8.98 -0.03
N THR A 160 18.19 10.29 -0.18
CA THR A 160 18.10 10.96 -1.49
C THR A 160 19.45 11.03 -2.22
N ASN A 161 20.55 11.08 -1.48
CA ASN A 161 21.90 11.30 -2.01
C ASN A 161 22.70 10.01 -2.32
N SER A 162 22.08 8.83 -2.22
CA SER A 162 22.74 7.53 -2.44
C SER A 162 22.30 6.84 -3.76
N THR A 163 21.65 7.57 -4.67
CA THR A 163 21.34 7.12 -6.03
C THR A 163 22.23 7.85 -7.02
#